data_AF-G3IMG3-F1
#
_entry.id   AF-G3IMG3-F1
#
_cell.length_a   1.000
_cell.length_b   1.000
_cell.length_c   1.000
_cell.angle_alpha   90.00
_cell.angle_beta   90.00
_cell.angle_gamma   90.00
#
_symmetry.space_group_name_H-M   'P 1'
#
loop_
_entity.id
_entity.type
_entity.pdbx_description
1 polymer ?
#
loop_
_entity_poly.entity_id
_entity_poly.type
_entity_poly.pdbx_seq_one_letter_code
_entity_poly.pdbx_strand_id
1 'polypeptide(L)'
;MLASEALAKVVHQDVDLTDPSLEALEISIPQDILGIWVDPIDSTYQYIKGSANVKSNQGVFPNGLQCVTILIGVYDIQTGMPLMGVINQPFVSQNLTTLRWKGQYYWGLSYMGTNIHSLQFSIPKGNNSETHTENSDLEFSRPFSAVISTSEKETIKAAMSRICEGGVFSAAGAGYKSLCVVQGLVDIYIFSEDTTYKWDSCAAHAILRAMGGGIVDMKECLARSPESGLDLPQLLYHMENKGASGVDLWANKGGLIAYRSRNRLDTFLSCLTQNLGPLKTQT
;
A
#
# COMPACT_ATOMS: atom_id res chain seq x y z
N MET A 1 -6.43 -35.70 15.50
CA MET A 1 -7.23 -34.76 14.72
C MET A 1 -6.66 -34.72 13.32
N LEU A 2 -7.45 -35.05 12.32
CA LEU A 2 -7.03 -34.95 10.92
C LEU A 2 -6.81 -33.48 10.57
N ALA A 3 -5.94 -33.19 9.60
CA ALA A 3 -5.70 -31.81 9.15
C ALA A 3 -7.01 -31.15 8.68
N SER A 4 -7.89 -31.90 8.03
CA SER A 4 -9.22 -31.44 7.60
C SER A 4 -10.12 -31.02 8.77
N GLU A 5 -10.15 -31.80 9.85
CA GLU A 5 -10.92 -31.46 11.07
C GLU A 5 -10.36 -30.22 11.76
N ALA A 6 -9.03 -30.11 11.83
CA ALA A 6 -8.35 -28.95 12.42
C ALA A 6 -8.65 -27.66 11.65
N LEU A 7 -8.57 -27.72 10.32
CA LEU A 7 -8.89 -26.61 9.43
C LEU A 7 -10.37 -26.24 9.52
N ALA A 8 -11.27 -27.23 9.44
CA ALA A 8 -12.70 -27.01 9.56
C ALA A 8 -13.08 -26.33 10.88
N LYS A 9 -12.45 -26.74 11.99
CA LYS A 9 -12.65 -26.12 13.30
C LYS A 9 -12.30 -24.63 13.30
N VAL A 10 -11.19 -24.23 12.68
CA VAL A 10 -10.76 -22.83 12.63
C VAL A 10 -11.67 -22.00 11.71
N VAL A 11 -12.08 -22.55 10.57
CA VAL A 11 -12.97 -21.87 9.62
C VAL A 11 -14.35 -21.57 10.22
N HIS A 12 -14.88 -22.46 11.06
CA HIS A 12 -16.18 -22.30 11.71
C HIS A 12 -16.08 -21.70 13.12
N GLN A 13 -14.92 -21.19 13.51
CA GLN A 13 -14.77 -20.52 14.79
C GLN A 13 -15.28 -19.08 14.66
N ASP A 14 -16.26 -18.73 15.50
CA ASP A 14 -16.71 -17.34 15.61
C ASP A 14 -15.58 -16.45 16.16
N VAL A 15 -15.46 -15.25 15.57
CA VAL A 15 -14.47 -14.25 15.96
C VAL A 15 -15.21 -12.97 16.32
N ASP A 16 -15.13 -12.59 17.59
CA ASP A 16 -15.62 -11.30 18.06
C ASP A 16 -14.52 -10.25 17.86
N LEU A 17 -14.73 -9.34 16.91
CA LEU A 17 -13.86 -8.21 16.65
C LEU A 17 -14.68 -6.92 16.65
N THR A 18 -14.41 -6.04 17.61
CA THR A 18 -15.07 -4.74 17.77
C THR A 18 -14.06 -3.61 17.55
N ASP A 19 -14.43 -2.61 16.74
CA ASP A 19 -13.67 -1.37 16.58
C ASP A 19 -14.62 -0.19 16.90
N PRO A 20 -14.43 0.49 18.04
CA PRO A 20 -15.32 1.59 18.45
C PRO A 20 -15.42 2.72 17.41
N SER A 21 -14.36 2.92 16.61
CA SER A 21 -14.36 3.97 15.59
C SER A 21 -15.25 3.59 14.39
N LEU A 22 -15.35 2.30 14.08
CA LEU A 22 -16.27 1.79 13.06
C LEU A 22 -17.70 1.68 13.58
N GLU A 23 -17.89 1.31 14.85
CA GLU A 23 -19.22 1.23 15.47
C GLU A 23 -19.92 2.59 15.57
N ALA A 24 -19.14 3.66 15.73
CA ALA A 24 -19.66 5.03 15.75
C ALA A 24 -19.98 5.58 14.35
N LEU A 25 -19.65 4.84 13.28
CA LEU A 25 -19.77 5.33 11.92
C LEU A 25 -21.11 4.96 11.29
N GLU A 26 -21.88 5.97 10.90
CA GLU A 26 -23.11 5.79 10.11
C GLU A 26 -22.88 6.21 8.66
N ILE A 27 -22.49 5.27 7.80
CA ILE A 27 -22.38 5.47 6.35
C ILE A 27 -23.18 4.38 5.63
N SER A 28 -24.01 4.79 4.67
CA SER A 28 -24.70 3.89 3.76
C SER A 28 -24.13 4.03 2.35
N ILE A 29 -23.62 2.92 1.81
CA ILE A 29 -23.16 2.81 0.42
C ILE A 29 -24.07 1.80 -0.29
N PRO A 30 -24.65 2.14 -1.45
CA PRO A 30 -25.48 1.20 -2.20
C PRO A 30 -24.67 -0.06 -2.55
N GLN A 31 -25.21 -1.25 -2.26
CA GLN A 31 -24.48 -2.50 -2.45
C GLN A 31 -24.26 -2.84 -3.94
N ASP A 32 -25.16 -2.38 -4.80
CA ASP A 32 -25.16 -2.63 -6.25
C ASP A 32 -24.02 -1.92 -7.00
N ILE A 33 -23.35 -0.95 -6.37
CA ILE A 33 -22.17 -0.29 -6.93
C ILE A 33 -20.84 -0.90 -6.45
N LEU A 34 -20.87 -1.91 -5.57
CA LEU A 34 -19.67 -2.43 -4.91
C LEU A 34 -19.10 -3.67 -5.59
N GLY A 35 -17.83 -3.59 -5.98
CA GLY A 35 -16.99 -4.74 -6.33
C GLY A 35 -15.95 -5.01 -5.24
N ILE A 36 -15.54 -6.26 -5.07
CA ILE A 36 -14.55 -6.65 -4.05
C ILE A 36 -13.41 -7.42 -4.70
N TRP A 37 -12.18 -6.99 -4.42
CA TRP A 37 -10.95 -7.72 -4.71
C TRP A 37 -10.34 -8.26 -3.42
N VAL A 38 -9.94 -9.53 -3.43
CA VAL A 38 -9.39 -10.22 -2.26
C VAL A 38 -8.06 -10.87 -2.61
N ASP A 39 -7.02 -10.56 -1.85
CA ASP A 39 -5.84 -11.43 -1.73
C ASP A 39 -5.89 -12.14 -0.36
N PRO A 40 -6.16 -13.45 -0.32
CA PRO A 40 -6.34 -14.16 0.92
C PRO A 40 -5.04 -14.27 1.73
N ILE A 41 -3.88 -14.39 1.07
CA ILE A 41 -2.55 -14.53 1.71
C ILE A 41 -1.49 -13.98 0.75
N ASP A 42 -1.32 -12.65 0.75
CA ASP A 42 -0.22 -11.98 0.03
C ASP A 42 1.13 -12.45 0.59
N SER A 43 2.14 -12.51 -0.28
CA SER A 43 3.48 -12.97 0.08
C SER A 43 3.54 -14.45 0.45
N THR A 44 2.84 -15.31 -0.31
CA THR A 44 2.77 -16.76 -0.07
C THR A 44 4.16 -17.41 0.09
N TYR A 45 5.18 -16.94 -0.62
CA TYR A 45 6.56 -17.41 -0.44
C TYR A 45 7.08 -17.18 0.99
N GLN A 46 6.82 -15.99 1.56
CA GLN A 46 7.24 -15.68 2.94
C GLN A 46 6.42 -16.47 3.96
N TYR A 47 5.13 -16.65 3.69
CA TYR A 47 4.25 -17.50 4.50
C TYR A 47 4.78 -18.93 4.58
N ILE A 48 5.11 -19.54 3.44
CA ILE A 48 5.67 -20.90 3.36
C ILE A 48 7.06 -20.98 4.00
N LYS A 49 7.91 -19.96 3.77
CA LYS A 49 9.26 -19.94 4.33
C LYS A 49 9.26 -19.84 5.86
N GLY A 50 8.23 -19.22 6.46
CA GLY A 50 7.99 -19.27 7.91
C GLY A 50 9.08 -18.61 8.77
N SER A 51 9.85 -17.67 8.23
CA SER A 51 10.93 -17.01 8.97
C SER A 51 10.37 -16.03 10.01
N ALA A 52 10.47 -16.39 11.29
CA ALA A 52 9.95 -15.61 12.42
C ALA A 52 10.94 -14.57 12.98
N ASN A 53 12.25 -14.86 12.91
CA ASN A 53 13.31 -14.13 13.62
C ASN A 53 14.01 -13.05 12.78
N VAL A 54 13.31 -12.47 11.80
CA VAL A 54 13.86 -11.42 10.93
C VAL A 54 13.84 -10.09 11.68
N LYS A 55 14.94 -9.33 11.62
CA LYS A 55 14.99 -7.97 12.18
C LYS A 55 14.59 -6.96 11.12
N SER A 56 13.78 -5.98 11.51
CA SER A 56 13.48 -4.82 10.66
C SER A 56 14.70 -3.92 10.51
N ASN A 57 14.83 -3.30 9.34
CA ASN A 57 15.71 -2.14 9.13
C ASN A 57 14.84 -0.88 9.21
N GLN A 58 15.03 -0.05 10.25
CA GLN A 58 14.25 1.17 10.48
C GLN A 58 12.72 0.94 10.44
N GLY A 59 12.26 -0.17 11.03
CA GLY A 59 10.84 -0.55 11.06
C GLY A 59 10.33 -1.30 9.83
N VAL A 60 11.09 -1.34 8.72
CA VAL A 60 10.74 -2.10 7.51
C VAL A 60 11.36 -3.50 7.57
N PHE A 61 10.53 -4.54 7.49
CA PHE A 61 10.98 -5.93 7.43
C PHE A 61 11.34 -6.31 5.99
N PRO A 62 12.57 -6.79 5.73
CA PRO A 62 12.96 -7.14 4.36
C PRO A 62 12.31 -8.44 3.86
N ASN A 63 11.97 -9.34 4.78
CA ASN A 63 11.35 -10.63 4.54
C ASN A 63 10.81 -11.20 5.88
N GLY A 64 10.28 -12.42 5.85
CA GLY A 64 9.72 -13.08 7.02
C GLY A 64 8.20 -13.00 7.09
N LEU A 65 7.64 -13.64 8.11
CA LEU A 65 6.19 -13.72 8.32
C LEU A 65 5.54 -12.34 8.46
N GLN A 66 6.29 -11.34 8.93
CA GLN A 66 5.86 -9.95 9.00
C GLN A 66 5.47 -9.38 7.62
N CYS A 67 6.00 -9.92 6.52
CA CYS A 67 5.66 -9.45 5.17
C CYS A 67 4.37 -10.09 4.62
N VAL A 68 3.66 -10.92 5.38
CA VAL A 68 2.40 -11.56 4.97
C VAL A 68 1.23 -10.66 5.35
N THR A 69 0.33 -10.44 4.40
CA THR A 69 -0.89 -9.64 4.61
C THR A 69 -2.11 -10.32 3.99
N ILE A 70 -3.29 -10.02 4.53
CA ILE A 70 -4.60 -10.33 3.95
C ILE A 70 -5.16 -9.02 3.46
N LEU A 71 -5.59 -8.97 2.20
CA LEU A 71 -6.01 -7.75 1.53
C LEU A 71 -7.47 -7.90 1.08
N ILE A 72 -8.33 -6.99 1.53
CA ILE A 72 -9.73 -6.93 1.10
C ILE A 72 -10.00 -5.49 0.67
N GLY A 73 -10.12 -5.28 -0.64
CA GLY A 73 -10.38 -3.98 -1.24
C GLY A 73 -11.78 -3.94 -1.83
N VAL A 74 -12.52 -2.87 -1.54
CA VAL A 74 -13.84 -2.60 -2.12
C VAL A 74 -13.73 -1.40 -3.04
N TYR A 75 -14.27 -1.51 -4.24
CA TYR A 75 -14.23 -0.47 -5.26
C TYR A 75 -15.61 -0.23 -5.88
N ASP A 76 -15.78 0.94 -6.49
CA ASP A 76 -16.96 1.30 -7.25
C ASP A 76 -16.88 0.67 -8.65
N ILE A 77 -17.85 -0.16 -9.03
CA ILE A 77 -17.85 -0.87 -10.31
C ILE A 77 -18.04 0.05 -11.52
N GLN A 78 -18.63 1.24 -11.33
CA GLN A 78 -18.90 2.20 -12.40
C GLN A 78 -17.68 3.09 -12.66
N THR A 79 -17.03 3.56 -11.60
CA THR A 79 -15.89 4.48 -11.72
C THR A 79 -14.54 3.78 -11.65
N GLY A 80 -14.49 2.59 -11.06
CA GLY A 80 -13.26 1.85 -10.78
C GLY A 80 -12.47 2.32 -9.57
N MET A 81 -12.92 3.34 -8.86
CA MET A 81 -12.17 3.92 -7.75
C MET A 81 -12.33 3.07 -6.50
N PRO A 82 -11.25 2.82 -5.73
CA PRO A 82 -11.35 2.07 -4.49
C PRO A 82 -11.98 2.96 -3.40
N LEU A 83 -12.95 2.39 -2.69
CA LEU A 83 -13.80 3.04 -1.69
C LEU A 83 -13.42 2.65 -0.26
N MET A 84 -13.21 1.36 -0.01
CA MET A 84 -12.90 0.82 1.32
C MET A 84 -11.78 -0.20 1.21
N GLY A 85 -10.97 -0.32 2.26
CA GLY A 85 -9.89 -1.29 2.29
C GLY A 85 -9.61 -1.79 3.69
N VAL A 86 -9.28 -3.07 3.78
CA VAL A 86 -8.77 -3.72 4.99
C VAL A 86 -7.46 -4.41 4.65
N ILE A 87 -6.43 -4.13 5.46
CA ILE A 87 -5.16 -4.88 5.47
C ILE A 87 -5.05 -5.53 6.84
N ASN A 88 -4.99 -6.85 6.91
CA ASN A 88 -4.68 -7.57 8.13
C ASN A 88 -3.29 -8.22 8.02
N GLN A 89 -2.41 -7.90 8.95
CA GLN A 89 -1.08 -8.49 9.08
C GLN A 89 -1.13 -9.54 10.21
N PRO A 90 -1.18 -10.85 9.90
CA PRO A 90 -1.40 -11.87 10.92
C PRO A 90 -0.22 -12.03 11.91
N PHE A 91 0.99 -11.69 11.47
CA PHE A 91 2.23 -12.00 12.15
C PHE A 91 3.05 -10.74 12.47
N VAL A 92 2.57 -9.89 13.38
CA VAL A 92 3.27 -8.65 13.75
C VAL A 92 4.33 -8.90 14.82
N SER A 93 3.91 -9.51 15.92
CA SER A 93 4.77 -9.81 17.06
C SER A 93 4.53 -11.22 17.58
N GLN A 94 5.60 -11.91 17.94
CA GLN A 94 5.53 -13.24 18.53
C GLN A 94 5.93 -13.17 20.01
N ASN A 95 5.09 -13.75 20.87
CA ASN A 95 5.47 -13.97 22.26
C ASN A 95 6.45 -15.15 22.31
N LEU A 96 7.71 -14.91 22.68
CA LEU A 96 8.78 -15.92 22.64
C LEU A 96 8.59 -17.09 23.64
N THR A 97 7.74 -16.92 24.66
CA THR A 97 7.46 -17.96 25.65
C THR A 97 6.31 -18.88 25.20
N THR A 98 5.23 -18.29 24.69
CA THR A 98 4.03 -19.04 24.26
C THR A 98 4.04 -19.42 22.79
N LEU A 99 4.99 -18.86 22.02
CA LEU A 99 5.13 -18.95 20.56
C LEU A 99 3.92 -18.43 19.77
N ARG A 100 2.96 -17.79 20.43
CA ARG A 100 1.76 -17.22 19.80
C ARG A 100 2.08 -15.91 19.10
N TRP A 101 1.48 -15.74 17.93
CA TRP A 101 1.52 -14.51 17.18
C TRP A 101 0.36 -13.60 17.54
N LYS A 102 0.62 -12.30 17.55
CA LYS A 102 -0.37 -11.24 17.58
C LYS A 102 -0.35 -10.52 16.23
N GLY A 103 -1.52 -10.44 15.60
CA GLY A 103 -1.74 -9.70 14.37
C GLY A 103 -2.13 -8.24 14.62
N GLN A 104 -2.25 -7.48 13.54
CA GLN A 104 -2.78 -6.11 13.53
C GLN A 104 -3.54 -5.88 12.22
N TYR A 105 -4.63 -5.13 12.28
CA TYR A 105 -5.40 -4.76 11.11
C TYR A 105 -5.47 -3.25 10.94
N TYR A 106 -5.64 -2.84 9.69
CA TYR A 106 -5.73 -1.47 9.24
C TYR A 106 -6.91 -1.34 8.30
N TRP A 107 -7.64 -0.24 8.38
CA TRP A 107 -8.77 0.00 7.51
C TRP A 107 -8.87 1.47 7.13
N GLY A 108 -9.60 1.72 6.04
CA GLY A 108 -9.88 3.07 5.56
C GLY A 108 -11.07 3.10 4.63
N LEU A 109 -11.76 4.24 4.61
CA LEU A 109 -12.91 4.53 3.77
C LEU A 109 -12.77 5.94 3.17
N SER A 110 -13.00 6.04 1.86
CA SER A 110 -13.06 7.28 1.09
C SER A 110 -14.33 7.26 0.23
N TYR A 111 -15.37 7.95 0.68
CA TYR A 111 -16.67 7.96 0.01
C TYR A 111 -17.37 9.32 0.17
N MET A 112 -17.73 9.97 -0.95
CA MET A 112 -18.48 11.23 -0.99
C MET A 112 -17.94 12.32 -0.06
N GLY A 113 -16.62 12.53 -0.07
CA GLY A 113 -15.93 13.52 0.78
C GLY A 113 -15.66 13.05 2.21
N THR A 114 -16.25 11.94 2.65
CA THR A 114 -15.93 11.32 3.94
C THR A 114 -14.66 10.50 3.80
N ASN A 115 -13.64 10.83 4.60
CA ASN A 115 -12.35 10.16 4.61
C ASN A 115 -11.98 9.79 6.05
N ILE A 116 -11.88 8.50 6.33
CA ILE A 116 -11.61 7.97 7.67
C ILE A 116 -10.68 6.76 7.56
N HIS A 117 -9.84 6.55 8.57
CA HIS A 117 -8.92 5.42 8.62
C HIS A 117 -8.50 5.08 10.05
N SER A 118 -8.03 3.85 10.26
CA SER A 118 -7.67 3.33 11.59
C SER A 118 -6.42 3.97 12.22
N LEU A 119 -5.55 4.57 11.41
CA LEU A 119 -4.30 5.20 11.89
C LEU A 119 -4.54 6.61 12.42
N GLN A 120 -4.99 6.74 13.67
CA GLN A 120 -4.99 8.04 14.34
C GLN A 120 -3.59 8.40 14.82
N PHE A 121 -3.07 9.54 14.40
CA PHE A 121 -1.85 10.08 14.99
C PHE A 121 -2.13 10.40 16.45
N SER A 122 -1.34 9.83 17.36
CA SER A 122 -1.21 10.39 18.70
C SER A 122 -0.57 11.78 18.55
N ILE A 123 -1.39 12.83 18.49
CA ILE A 123 -0.92 14.18 18.75
C ILE A 123 -0.32 14.11 20.16
N PRO A 124 1.00 14.31 20.35
CA PRO A 124 1.53 14.45 21.70
C PRO A 124 0.73 15.59 22.34
N LYS A 125 0.09 15.34 23.49
CA LYS A 125 -0.50 16.41 24.30
C LYS A 125 0.65 17.29 24.81
N GLY A 126 1.17 18.14 23.93
CA GLY A 126 2.09 19.20 24.25
C GLY A 126 1.28 20.35 24.81
N ASN A 127 1.65 20.78 26.00
CA ASN A 127 1.14 21.98 26.64
C ASN A 127 1.19 23.18 25.69
N ASN A 128 0.11 23.96 25.70
CA ASN A 128 -0.03 25.33 25.22
C ASN A 128 1.25 26.04 24.76
N SER A 129 1.35 26.26 23.45
CA SER A 129 1.67 27.59 22.93
C SER A 129 1.28 27.67 21.46
N GLU A 130 0.48 28.67 21.15
CA GLU A 130 0.02 29.09 19.84
C GLU A 130 1.19 29.39 18.90
N THR A 131 1.21 28.74 17.72
CA THR A 131 1.53 29.36 16.43
C THR A 131 1.13 28.40 15.30
N HIS A 132 -0.01 28.69 14.66
CA HIS A 132 -0.34 28.19 13.33
C HIS A 132 0.40 29.04 12.29
N THR A 133 1.50 28.51 11.75
CA THR A 133 2.08 28.73 10.39
C THR A 133 3.51 28.17 10.40
N GLU A 134 3.97 27.57 9.29
CA GLU A 134 5.36 27.11 9.02
C GLU A 134 5.75 25.65 9.39
N ASN A 135 5.14 24.65 8.74
CA ASN A 135 5.72 23.28 8.69
C ASN A 135 5.81 22.68 7.27
N SER A 136 5.40 23.39 6.22
CA SER A 136 5.52 22.92 4.83
C SER A 136 6.98 22.77 4.40
N ASP A 137 7.83 23.72 4.78
CA ASP A 137 9.20 23.81 4.26
C ASP A 137 10.11 22.71 4.80
N LEU A 138 9.83 22.21 6.01
CA LEU A 138 10.51 21.06 6.61
C LEU A 138 10.14 19.73 5.93
N GLU A 139 8.92 19.59 5.38
CA GLU A 139 8.57 18.41 4.58
C GLU A 139 9.29 18.37 3.23
N PHE A 140 9.60 19.53 2.63
CA PHE A 140 10.29 19.59 1.34
C PHE A 140 11.80 19.31 1.44
N SER A 141 12.43 19.58 2.59
CA SER A 141 13.88 19.38 2.77
C SER A 141 14.28 18.01 3.33
N ARG A 142 13.34 17.19 3.83
CA ARG A 142 13.70 15.85 4.33
C ARG A 142 13.94 14.86 3.19
N PRO A 143 15.02 14.05 3.24
CA PRO A 143 15.29 13.02 2.25
C PRO A 143 14.10 12.08 2.04
N PHE A 144 13.94 11.58 0.82
CA PHE A 144 12.92 10.56 0.54
C PHE A 144 13.28 9.23 1.18
N SER A 145 12.25 8.51 1.61
CA SER A 145 12.35 7.10 1.95
C SER A 145 11.47 6.29 1.01
N ALA A 146 12.02 5.23 0.44
CA ALA A 146 11.32 4.38 -0.52
C ALA A 146 11.46 2.91 -0.16
N VAL A 147 10.38 2.15 -0.35
CA VAL A 147 10.43 0.69 -0.36
C VAL A 147 10.32 0.15 -1.78
N ILE A 148 11.11 -0.86 -2.10
CA ILE A 148 11.16 -1.52 -3.41
C ILE A 148 11.13 -3.05 -3.26
N SER A 149 10.80 -3.75 -4.35
CA SER A 149 11.00 -5.19 -4.41
C SER A 149 12.49 -5.54 -4.51
N THR A 150 12.90 -6.67 -3.95
CA THR A 150 14.25 -7.23 -4.18
C THR A 150 14.49 -7.53 -5.66
N SER A 151 13.43 -7.91 -6.39
CA SER A 151 13.44 -8.20 -7.82
C SER A 151 13.32 -6.96 -8.72
N GLU A 152 13.37 -5.75 -8.16
CA GLU A 152 13.22 -4.52 -8.92
C GLU A 152 14.36 -4.32 -9.94
N LYS A 153 14.08 -3.63 -11.04
CA LYS A 153 15.06 -3.32 -12.10
C LYS A 153 16.22 -2.50 -11.56
N GLU A 154 17.42 -2.78 -12.06
CA GLU A 154 18.64 -2.09 -11.62
C GLU A 154 18.60 -0.58 -11.90
N THR A 155 17.93 -0.16 -12.98
CA THR A 155 17.72 1.25 -13.30
C THR A 155 16.92 1.98 -12.23
N ILE A 156 15.87 1.34 -11.69
CA ILE A 156 15.05 1.89 -10.61
C ILE A 156 15.83 1.89 -9.30
N LYS A 157 16.54 0.81 -8.97
CA LYS A 157 17.42 0.73 -7.78
C LYS A 157 18.48 1.83 -7.78
N ALA A 158 19.12 2.07 -8.92
CA ALA A 158 20.11 3.12 -9.07
C ALA A 158 19.49 4.52 -8.92
N ALA A 159 18.31 4.76 -9.50
CA ALA A 159 17.60 6.03 -9.34
C ALA A 159 17.18 6.26 -7.87
N MET A 160 16.63 5.24 -7.20
CA MET A 160 16.23 5.33 -5.80
C MET A 160 17.41 5.62 -4.88
N SER A 161 18.55 4.98 -5.12
CA SER A 161 19.78 5.23 -4.34
C SER A 161 20.26 6.68 -4.43
N ARG A 162 20.04 7.36 -5.57
CA ARG A 162 20.39 8.78 -5.76
C ARG A 162 19.38 9.72 -5.11
N ILE A 163 18.09 9.36 -5.13
CA ILE A 163 16.99 10.21 -4.67
C ILE A 163 16.79 10.13 -3.14
N CYS A 164 17.01 8.96 -2.56
CA CYS A 164 16.62 8.68 -1.17
C CYS A 164 17.78 8.73 -0.15
N GLU A 165 19.01 9.09 -0.56
CA GLU A 165 20.19 9.24 0.32
C GLU A 165 20.38 8.12 1.37
N GLY A 166 20.14 6.86 0.98
CA GLY A 166 20.23 5.69 1.88
C GLY A 166 18.91 5.25 2.52
N GLY A 167 17.82 5.98 2.31
CA GLY A 167 16.45 5.63 2.70
C GLY A 167 15.76 4.64 1.75
N VAL A 168 16.49 3.73 1.10
CA VAL A 168 15.92 2.70 0.21
C VAL A 168 15.87 1.37 0.93
N PHE A 169 14.66 0.82 1.09
CA PHE A 169 14.42 -0.45 1.76
C PHE A 169 13.94 -1.49 0.75
N SER A 170 14.49 -2.70 0.80
CA SER A 170 13.93 -3.83 0.04
C SER A 170 13.01 -4.62 0.95
N ALA A 171 11.80 -4.96 0.47
CA ALA A 171 10.85 -5.77 1.22
C ALA A 171 10.04 -6.74 0.34
N ALA A 172 9.69 -7.89 0.91
CA ALA A 172 8.76 -8.85 0.32
C ALA A 172 7.28 -8.43 0.55
N GLY A 173 6.35 -9.04 -0.20
CA GLY A 173 4.90 -8.80 -0.09
C GLY A 173 4.44 -7.49 -0.74
N ALA A 174 3.51 -7.55 -1.69
CA ALA A 174 3.01 -6.35 -2.37
C ALA A 174 2.13 -5.53 -1.41
N GLY A 175 1.27 -6.20 -0.66
CA GLY A 175 0.45 -5.62 0.39
C GLY A 175 1.30 -5.05 1.52
N TYR A 176 2.34 -5.77 1.96
CA TYR A 176 3.23 -5.28 3.02
C TYR A 176 4.00 -4.01 2.61
N LYS A 177 4.52 -3.93 1.39
CA LYS A 177 5.18 -2.70 0.90
C LYS A 177 4.22 -1.51 0.87
N SER A 178 2.99 -1.72 0.44
CA SER A 178 1.95 -0.68 0.47
C SER A 178 1.59 -0.30 1.91
N LEU A 179 1.53 -1.27 2.83
CA LEU A 179 1.32 -1.04 4.26
C LEU A 179 2.43 -0.18 4.87
N CYS A 180 3.69 -0.32 4.47
CA CYS A 180 4.76 0.55 4.92
C CYS A 180 4.50 2.03 4.59
N VAL A 181 3.90 2.32 3.42
CA VAL A 181 3.49 3.68 3.04
C VAL A 181 2.29 4.15 3.88
N VAL A 182 1.28 3.29 4.05
CA VAL A 182 0.10 3.56 4.89
C VAL A 182 0.50 3.93 6.32
N GLN A 183 1.43 3.19 6.91
CA GLN A 183 1.95 3.44 8.26
C GLN A 183 2.88 4.66 8.35
N GLY A 184 3.34 5.21 7.22
CA GLY A 184 4.34 6.28 7.18
C GLY A 184 5.74 5.83 7.55
N LEU A 185 6.06 4.54 7.44
CA LEU A 185 7.43 4.01 7.61
C LEU A 185 8.33 4.42 6.44
N VAL A 186 7.73 4.56 5.25
CA VAL A 186 8.38 5.08 4.05
C VAL A 186 7.45 6.07 3.35
N ASP A 187 8.00 6.97 2.55
CA ASP A 187 7.21 7.96 1.80
C ASP A 187 6.61 7.36 0.52
N ILE A 188 7.36 6.47 -0.14
CA ILE A 188 7.03 5.94 -1.46
C ILE A 188 7.20 4.42 -1.48
N TYR A 189 6.26 3.72 -2.11
CA TYR A 189 6.48 2.39 -2.64
C TYR A 189 6.45 2.47 -4.17
N ILE A 190 7.55 2.09 -4.82
CA ILE A 190 7.64 2.01 -6.28
C ILE A 190 7.86 0.58 -6.73
N PHE A 191 7.18 0.21 -7.81
CA PHE A 191 7.35 -1.08 -8.47
C PHE A 191 7.24 -0.91 -9.99
N SER A 192 8.23 -1.36 -10.76
CA SER A 192 8.28 -1.09 -12.22
C SER A 192 7.87 -2.23 -13.14
N GLU A 193 7.49 -3.39 -12.58
CA GLU A 193 7.07 -4.55 -13.35
C GLU A 193 5.54 -4.71 -13.37
N ASP A 194 5.07 -5.52 -14.32
CA ASP A 194 3.64 -5.79 -14.54
C ASP A 194 3.13 -6.97 -13.69
N THR A 195 3.85 -7.35 -12.63
CA THR A 195 3.58 -8.56 -11.83
C THR A 195 2.87 -8.27 -10.50
N THR A 196 2.21 -7.12 -10.40
CA THR A 196 1.20 -6.86 -9.36
C THR A 196 -0.18 -6.81 -10.01
N TYR A 197 -1.22 -7.11 -9.26
CA TYR A 197 -2.59 -7.24 -9.75
C TYR A 197 -3.56 -6.38 -8.95
N LYS A 198 -4.83 -6.36 -9.37
CA LYS A 198 -5.88 -5.58 -8.69
C LYS A 198 -6.05 -5.95 -7.21
N TRP A 199 -5.97 -7.24 -6.87
CA TRP A 199 -6.06 -7.72 -5.48
C TRP A 199 -4.87 -7.29 -4.60
N ASP A 200 -3.67 -7.11 -5.17
CA ASP A 200 -2.49 -6.68 -4.42
C ASP A 200 -2.57 -5.23 -3.94
N SER A 201 -3.30 -4.38 -4.67
CA SER A 201 -3.26 -2.92 -4.48
C SER A 201 -4.58 -2.30 -4.03
N CYS A 202 -5.74 -2.91 -4.32
CA CYS A 202 -7.06 -2.28 -4.08
C CYS A 202 -7.27 -1.88 -2.61
N ALA A 203 -6.96 -2.77 -1.67
CA ALA A 203 -7.15 -2.51 -0.24
C ALA A 203 -6.26 -1.36 0.25
N ALA A 204 -4.97 -1.41 -0.08
CA ALA A 204 -4.03 -0.36 0.33
C ALA A 204 -4.34 0.98 -0.33
N HIS A 205 -4.77 0.95 -1.60
CA HIS A 205 -5.15 2.16 -2.32
C HIS A 205 -6.35 2.85 -1.65
N ALA A 206 -7.39 2.11 -1.25
CA ALA A 206 -8.52 2.70 -0.52
C ALA A 206 -8.08 3.40 0.78
N ILE A 207 -7.19 2.77 1.55
CA ILE A 207 -6.68 3.34 2.80
C ILE A 207 -5.85 4.60 2.51
N LEU A 208 -4.96 4.56 1.51
CA LEU A 208 -4.16 5.71 1.12
C LEU A 208 -5.04 6.88 0.63
N ARG A 209 -6.12 6.62 -0.10
CA ARG A 209 -7.08 7.66 -0.50
C ARG A 209 -7.73 8.35 0.69
N ALA A 210 -8.15 7.58 1.69
CA ALA A 210 -8.68 8.14 2.92
C ALA A 210 -7.66 9.02 3.68
N MET A 211 -6.37 8.88 3.39
CA MET A 211 -5.27 9.69 3.94
C MET A 211 -4.86 10.88 3.04
N GLY A 212 -5.52 11.10 1.90
CA GLY A 212 -5.14 12.11 0.90
C GLY A 212 -4.04 11.66 -0.08
N GLY A 213 -3.65 10.38 -0.02
CA GLY A 213 -2.72 9.73 -0.93
C GLY A 213 -3.42 8.93 -2.02
N GLY A 214 -2.72 7.94 -2.58
CA GLY A 214 -3.25 7.05 -3.60
C GLY A 214 -2.22 6.06 -4.14
N ILE A 215 -2.58 5.36 -5.21
CA ILE A 215 -1.66 4.53 -5.99
C ILE A 215 -1.85 4.88 -7.47
N VAL A 216 -0.78 5.33 -8.11
CA VAL A 216 -0.79 5.76 -9.52
C VAL A 216 -0.04 4.80 -10.43
N ASP A 217 -0.41 4.79 -11.71
CA ASP A 217 0.35 4.14 -12.78
C ASP A 217 1.70 4.86 -12.96
N MET A 218 2.78 4.14 -12.73
CA MET A 218 4.14 4.69 -12.80
C MET A 218 4.49 5.13 -14.22
N LYS A 219 4.20 4.31 -15.21
CA LYS A 219 4.57 4.56 -16.60
C LYS A 219 3.80 5.74 -17.17
N GLU A 220 2.51 5.84 -16.87
CA GLU A 220 1.69 6.97 -17.26
C GLU A 220 2.19 8.26 -16.60
N CYS A 221 2.54 8.23 -15.31
CA CYS A 221 3.14 9.39 -14.63
C CYS A 221 4.44 9.86 -15.30
N LEU A 222 5.30 8.94 -15.74
CA LEU A 222 6.56 9.28 -16.41
C LEU A 222 6.37 9.76 -17.85
N ALA A 223 5.26 9.39 -18.50
CA ALA A 223 4.94 9.82 -19.87
C ALA A 223 4.15 11.14 -19.93
N ARG A 224 3.66 11.64 -18.78
CA ARG A 224 2.83 12.84 -18.72
C ARG A 224 3.60 14.09 -19.12
N SER A 225 2.92 14.94 -19.88
CA SER A 225 3.42 16.28 -20.21
C SER A 225 3.14 17.27 -19.06
N PRO A 226 3.91 18.35 -18.93
CA PRO A 226 3.62 19.42 -17.96
C PRO A 226 2.25 20.08 -18.14
N GLU A 227 1.65 19.97 -19.33
CA GLU A 227 0.33 20.53 -19.68
C GLU A 227 -0.84 19.59 -19.37
N SER A 228 -0.55 18.34 -18.98
CA SER A 228 -1.56 17.37 -18.58
C SER A 228 -2.22 17.83 -17.27
N GLY A 229 -3.56 17.81 -17.21
CA GLY A 229 -4.34 18.35 -16.08
C GLY A 229 -3.96 17.82 -14.69
N LEU A 230 -4.58 18.41 -13.65
CA LEU A 230 -4.25 18.15 -12.24
C LEU A 230 -4.48 16.69 -11.79
N ASP A 231 -5.34 15.94 -12.48
CA ASP A 231 -5.72 14.59 -12.11
C ASP A 231 -4.60 13.58 -12.38
N LEU A 232 -4.19 12.86 -11.34
CA LEU A 232 -3.23 11.77 -11.47
C LEU A 232 -3.84 10.55 -12.17
N PRO A 233 -3.02 9.76 -12.87
CA PRO A 233 -3.44 8.46 -13.37
C PRO A 233 -3.52 7.44 -12.23
N GLN A 234 -4.56 7.55 -11.41
CA GLN A 234 -4.84 6.61 -10.32
C GLN A 234 -5.14 5.22 -10.90
N LEU A 235 -4.71 4.16 -10.20
CA LEU A 235 -5.10 2.81 -10.56
C LEU A 235 -6.62 2.62 -10.44
N LEU A 236 -7.20 2.03 -11.48
CA LEU A 236 -8.61 1.67 -11.55
C LEU A 236 -8.78 0.14 -11.46
N TYR A 237 -9.90 -0.29 -10.87
CA TYR A 237 -10.13 -1.68 -10.48
C TYR A 237 -11.26 -2.39 -11.24
N HIS A 238 -11.96 -1.68 -12.12
CA HIS A 238 -13.09 -2.20 -12.92
C HIS A 238 -12.72 -2.61 -14.34
N MET A 239 -11.56 -2.18 -14.84
CA MET A 239 -11.14 -2.42 -16.24
C MET A 239 -10.10 -3.52 -16.35
N GLU A 240 -10.30 -4.37 -17.34
CA GLU A 240 -9.32 -5.35 -17.79
C GLU A 240 -8.29 -4.74 -18.76
N ASN A 241 -7.11 -5.34 -18.82
CA ASN A 241 -6.10 -5.02 -19.81
C ASN A 241 -6.49 -5.60 -21.17
N LYS A 242 -6.90 -4.74 -22.11
CA LYS A 242 -7.24 -5.14 -23.48
C LYS A 242 -6.13 -5.96 -24.13
N GLY A 243 -6.49 -7.09 -24.72
CA GLY A 243 -5.57 -8.00 -25.42
C GLY A 243 -4.68 -8.85 -24.51
N ALA A 244 -4.83 -8.77 -23.18
CA ALA A 244 -4.24 -9.74 -22.26
C ALA A 244 -5.12 -10.99 -22.14
N SER A 245 -4.63 -12.02 -21.45
CA SER A 245 -5.37 -13.26 -21.21
C SER A 245 -5.07 -13.80 -19.81
N GLY A 246 -5.99 -14.61 -19.26
CA GLY A 246 -5.81 -15.20 -17.95
C GLY A 246 -5.67 -14.16 -16.84
N VAL A 247 -4.68 -14.36 -15.95
CA VAL A 247 -4.44 -13.49 -14.80
C VAL A 247 -4.00 -12.07 -15.21
N ASP A 248 -3.34 -11.94 -16.36
CA ASP A 248 -2.78 -10.68 -16.86
C ASP A 248 -3.86 -9.66 -17.28
N LEU A 249 -5.11 -10.10 -17.42
CA LEU A 249 -6.27 -9.21 -17.58
C LEU A 249 -6.35 -8.22 -16.41
N TRP A 250 -5.89 -8.61 -15.22
CA TRP A 250 -6.03 -7.84 -13.98
C TRP A 250 -4.70 -7.30 -13.45
N ALA A 251 -3.63 -7.39 -14.23
CA ALA A 251 -2.32 -6.84 -13.87
C ALA A 251 -2.33 -5.30 -13.83
N ASN A 252 -1.53 -4.71 -12.95
CA ASN A 252 -1.20 -3.28 -12.95
C ASN A 252 -0.04 -3.07 -13.95
N LYS A 253 -0.37 -3.02 -15.25
CA LYS A 253 0.60 -2.78 -16.31
C LYS A 253 1.26 -1.42 -16.14
N GLY A 254 2.55 -1.31 -16.47
CA GLY A 254 3.31 -0.08 -16.34
C GLY A 254 3.90 0.15 -14.95
N GLY A 255 3.65 -0.75 -14.00
CA GLY A 255 4.08 -0.59 -12.62
C GLY A 255 3.24 0.44 -11.83
N LEU A 256 3.62 0.68 -10.59
CA LEU A 256 2.88 1.55 -9.68
C LEU A 256 3.78 2.38 -8.77
N ILE A 257 3.21 3.49 -8.29
CA ILE A 257 3.76 4.29 -7.20
C ILE A 257 2.65 4.49 -6.16
N ALA A 258 2.82 3.93 -4.96
CA ALA A 258 1.96 4.21 -3.82
C ALA A 258 2.57 5.33 -2.97
N TYR A 259 1.72 6.27 -2.56
CA TYR A 259 2.14 7.48 -1.85
C TYR A 259 1.05 7.93 -0.88
N ARG A 260 1.47 8.61 0.19
CA ARG A 260 0.55 9.17 1.19
C ARG A 260 0.30 10.68 1.01
N SER A 261 1.29 11.42 0.51
CA SER A 261 1.22 12.88 0.32
C SER A 261 1.41 13.25 -1.15
N ARG A 262 0.43 13.94 -1.73
CA ARG A 262 0.47 14.42 -3.12
C ARG A 262 1.68 15.29 -3.39
N ASN A 263 1.98 16.23 -2.48
CA ASN A 263 3.13 17.12 -2.61
C ASN A 263 4.44 16.34 -2.67
N ARG A 264 4.61 15.33 -1.81
CA ARG A 264 5.81 14.47 -1.84
C ARG A 264 5.91 13.65 -3.11
N LEU A 265 4.79 13.16 -3.65
CA LEU A 265 4.77 12.46 -4.94
C LEU A 265 5.25 13.38 -6.07
N ASP A 266 4.78 14.62 -6.13
CA ASP A 266 5.13 15.55 -7.22
C ASP A 266 6.63 15.89 -7.23
N THR A 267 7.20 16.15 -6.05
CA THR A 267 8.64 16.33 -5.90
C THR A 267 9.39 15.05 -6.27
N PHE A 268 8.92 13.89 -5.83
CA PHE A 268 9.54 12.60 -6.13
C PHE A 268 9.55 12.29 -7.64
N LEU A 269 8.43 12.50 -8.35
CA LEU A 269 8.32 12.27 -9.80
C LEU A 269 9.26 13.19 -10.59
N SER A 270 9.41 14.44 -10.15
CA SER A 270 10.35 15.39 -10.74
C SER A 270 11.80 14.89 -10.63
N CYS A 271 12.19 14.40 -9.44
CA CYS A 271 13.51 13.81 -9.22
C CYS A 271 13.69 12.49 -9.99
N LEU A 272 12.66 11.64 -10.05
CA LEU A 272 12.69 10.35 -10.72
C LEU A 272 12.96 10.51 -12.22
N THR A 273 12.25 11.42 -12.87
CA THR A 273 12.39 11.70 -14.30
C THR A 273 13.81 12.16 -14.66
N GLN A 274 14.42 12.98 -13.81
CA GLN A 274 15.81 13.43 -13.99
C GLN A 274 16.82 12.29 -13.83
N ASN A 275 16.54 11.31 -12.96
CA ASN A 275 17.47 10.24 -12.60
C ASN A 275 17.35 8.97 -13.45
N LEU A 276 16.25 8.78 -14.19
CA LEU A 276 16.07 7.64 -15.10
C LEU A 276 16.71 7.86 -16.48
N GLY A 277 17.09 9.09 -16.83
CA GLY A 277 17.59 9.44 -18.17
C GLY A 277 16.51 9.27 -19.25
N PRO A 278 16.76 9.74 -20.49
CA PRO A 278 15.83 9.49 -21.59
C PRO A 278 15.70 7.98 -21.80
N LEU A 279 14.49 7.44 -21.64
CA LEU A 279 14.15 6.08 -22.06
C LEU A 279 14.61 5.93 -23.51
N LYS A 280 15.67 5.17 -23.76
CA LYS A 280 16.02 4.74 -25.10
C LYS A 280 14.85 3.86 -25.56
N THR A 281 13.97 4.43 -26.39
CA THR A 281 13.00 3.69 -27.18
C THR A 281 13.77 2.63 -27.95
N GLN A 282 13.70 1.38 -27.50
CA GLN A 282 14.09 0.25 -28.33
C GLN A 282 13.00 0.13 -29.41
N THR A 283 13.34 0.61 -30.60
CA THR A 283 12.69 0.28 -31.87
C THR A 283 12.74 -1.20 -32.14
#